data_AF-A0A3A6P6C8-F1
#
_entry.id   AF-A0A3A6P6C8-F1
#
_cell.length_a   1.000
_cell.length_b   1.000
_cell.length_c   1.000
_cell.angle_alpha   90.00
_cell.angle_beta   90.00
_cell.angle_gamma   90.00
#
_symmetry.space_group_name_H-M   'P 1'
#
loop_
_entity.id
_entity.type
_entity.pdbx_description
1 polymer ?
#
loop_
_entity_poly.entity_id
_entity_poly.type
_entity_poly.pdbx_seq_one_letter_code
_entity_poly.pdbx_strand_id
1 'polypeptide(L)'
;MSTTNQNKKARVAISNSRIVSFDETTVTFSYRKQGSRRSRKTTLDVFEFIRRFLQHVLPSGFMKVRHYGFMSRNCRVALNRLRLLILASVQPAHCNLSTLVPEKEPIVQPKPTCKDCGGLLRILYRIIPALPGRSPT
;
A
#
# COMPACT_ATOMS: atom_id res chain seq x y z
N MET A 1 -24.66 7.25 -28.03
CA MET A 1 -24.88 7.29 -26.57
C MET A 1 -24.46 5.94 -25.98
N SER A 2 -23.20 5.82 -25.55
CA SER A 2 -22.72 4.57 -24.97
C SER A 2 -21.80 4.91 -23.81
N THR A 3 -22.39 5.08 -22.63
CA THR A 3 -21.66 5.35 -21.40
C THR A 3 -20.92 4.09 -20.98
N THR A 4 -19.62 4.04 -21.25
CA THR A 4 -18.73 3.03 -20.69
C THR A 4 -18.61 3.30 -19.20
N ASN A 5 -19.44 2.66 -18.39
CA ASN A 5 -19.35 2.70 -16.94
C ASN A 5 -18.11 1.88 -16.53
N GLN A 6 -16.93 2.52 -16.54
CA GLN A 6 -15.71 1.99 -15.94
C GLN A 6 -15.84 2.07 -14.42
N ASN A 7 -16.70 1.22 -13.87
CA ASN A 7 -16.87 1.09 -12.44
C ASN A 7 -15.57 0.53 -11.86
N LYS A 8 -14.82 1.37 -11.16
CA LYS A 8 -13.53 1.08 -10.55
C LYS A 8 -13.69 -0.07 -9.57
N LYS A 9 -13.45 -1.30 -10.06
CA LYS A 9 -13.66 -2.56 -9.35
C LYS A 9 -12.88 -2.57 -8.03
N ALA A 10 -13.53 -2.21 -6.92
CA ALA A 10 -13.03 -2.47 -5.59
C ALA A 10 -12.86 -3.99 -5.46
N ARG A 11 -11.62 -4.48 -5.43
CA ARG A 11 -11.33 -5.91 -5.24
C ARG A 11 -11.65 -6.30 -3.80
N VAL A 12 -12.92 -6.60 -3.54
CA VAL A 12 -13.41 -7.37 -2.39
C VAL A 12 -12.78 -8.77 -2.44
N ALA A 13 -12.78 -9.49 -1.32
CA ALA A 13 -12.26 -10.86 -1.20
C ALA A 13 -12.82 -11.78 -2.30
N ILE A 14 -14.15 -11.85 -2.37
CA ILE A 14 -14.95 -12.59 -3.34
C ILE A 14 -16.08 -11.66 -3.79
N SER A 15 -16.38 -11.67 -5.09
CA SER A 15 -17.54 -10.96 -5.64
C SER A 15 -18.74 -11.91 -5.69
N ASN A 16 -19.97 -11.39 -5.54
CA ASN A 16 -21.19 -12.21 -5.57
C ASN A 16 -21.29 -13.07 -6.84
N SER A 17 -20.84 -12.55 -7.98
CA SER A 17 -20.77 -13.29 -9.26
C SER A 17 -19.90 -14.55 -9.25
N ARG A 18 -19.12 -14.79 -8.19
CA ARG A 18 -18.33 -16.01 -8.03
C ARG A 18 -19.02 -17.08 -7.19
N ILE A 19 -20.10 -16.75 -6.48
CA ILE A 19 -20.91 -17.73 -5.77
C ILE A 19 -21.72 -18.50 -6.83
N VAL A 20 -21.57 -19.82 -6.84
CA VAL A 20 -22.18 -20.71 -7.85
C VAL A 20 -23.46 -21.33 -7.30
N SER A 21 -23.40 -21.79 -6.05
CA SER A 21 -24.56 -22.33 -5.33
C SER A 21 -24.36 -22.13 -3.83
N PHE A 22 -25.47 -22.16 -3.11
CA PHE A 22 -25.53 -22.09 -1.66
C PHE A 22 -26.58 -23.10 -1.21
N ASP A 23 -26.13 -24.07 -0.44
CA ASP A 23 -26.97 -24.92 0.39
C ASP A 23 -26.87 -24.36 1.80
N GLU A 24 -27.92 -24.44 2.62
CA GLU A 24 -27.95 -23.83 3.97
C GLU A 24 -26.74 -24.24 4.86
N THR A 25 -26.08 -25.34 4.51
CA THR A 25 -24.85 -25.86 5.14
C THR A 25 -23.57 -25.57 4.36
N THR A 26 -23.60 -25.38 3.03
CA THR A 26 -22.37 -25.22 2.23
C THR A 26 -22.45 -24.16 1.14
N VAL A 27 -21.33 -23.47 0.89
CA VAL A 27 -21.18 -22.48 -0.18
C VAL A 27 -20.23 -23.03 -1.24
N THR A 28 -20.67 -23.07 -2.49
CA THR A 28 -19.80 -23.36 -3.64
C THR A 28 -19.46 -22.08 -4.38
N PHE A 29 -18.16 -21.77 -4.51
CA PHE A 29 -17.70 -20.58 -5.24
C PHE A 29 -16.57 -20.89 -6.22
N SER A 30 -16.44 -20.06 -7.24
CA SER A 30 -15.37 -20.14 -8.24
C SER A 30 -14.18 -19.25 -7.89
N TYR A 31 -12.97 -19.76 -8.14
CA TYR A 31 -11.72 -19.04 -7.92
C TYR A 31 -10.69 -19.35 -9.02
N ARG A 32 -9.67 -18.51 -9.09
CA ARG A 32 -8.51 -18.71 -9.97
C ARG A 32 -7.23 -18.68 -9.13
N LYS A 33 -6.39 -19.69 -9.30
CA LYS A 33 -5.05 -19.71 -8.69
C LYS A 33 -4.20 -18.60 -9.32
N GLN A 34 -3.34 -17.98 -8.52
CA GLN A 34 -2.37 -16.99 -9.01
C GLN A 34 -1.51 -17.64 -10.11
N GLY A 35 -1.33 -16.93 -11.23
CA GLY A 35 -0.60 -17.43 -12.40
C GLY A 35 -1.37 -18.40 -13.30
N SER A 36 -2.57 -18.86 -12.92
CA SER A 36 -3.39 -19.74 -13.75
C SER A 36 -4.55 -19.01 -14.43
N ARG A 37 -4.85 -19.42 -15.66
CA ARG A 37 -6.04 -18.97 -16.40
C ARG A 37 -7.30 -19.81 -16.17
N ARG A 38 -7.16 -20.99 -15.55
CA ARG A 38 -8.26 -21.93 -15.33
C ARG A 38 -9.11 -21.50 -14.14
N SER A 39 -10.42 -21.39 -14.36
CA SER A 39 -11.41 -21.26 -13.28
C SER A 39 -11.59 -22.61 -12.59
N ARG A 40 -11.64 -22.60 -11.26
CA ARG A 40 -11.88 -23.78 -10.41
C ARG A 40 -13.05 -23.48 -9.49
N LYS A 41 -13.79 -24.52 -9.07
CA LYS A 41 -14.86 -24.41 -8.07
C LYS A 41 -14.39 -25.12 -6.79
N THR A 42 -14.79 -24.60 -5.64
CA THR A 42 -14.58 -25.23 -4.35
C THR A 42 -15.83 -25.05 -3.51
N THR A 43 -16.11 -26.04 -2.67
CA THR A 43 -17.23 -26.03 -1.72
C THR A 43 -16.65 -25.99 -0.32
N LEU A 44 -17.20 -25.12 0.54
CA LEU A 44 -16.83 -25.00 1.94
C LEU A 44 -18.10 -24.96 2.79
N ASP A 45 -17.98 -25.33 4.06
CA ASP A 45 -19.01 -25.07 5.05
C ASP A 45 -19.32 -23.57 5.16
N VAL A 46 -20.59 -23.23 5.42
CA VAL A 46 -21.05 -21.83 5.49
C VAL A 46 -20.29 -21.01 6.52
N PHE A 47 -20.06 -21.56 7.71
CA PHE A 47 -19.34 -20.83 8.76
C PHE A 47 -17.87 -20.65 8.40
N GLU A 48 -17.27 -21.64 7.74
CA GLU A 48 -15.91 -21.50 7.25
C GLU A 48 -15.80 -20.43 6.16
N PHE A 49 -16.77 -20.37 5.24
CA PHE A 49 -16.85 -19.32 4.22
C PHE A 49 -16.95 -17.93 4.85
N ILE A 50 -17.85 -17.72 5.81
CA ILE A 50 -18.01 -16.44 6.51
C ILE A 50 -16.73 -16.06 7.26
N ARG A 51 -16.13 -17.00 8.00
CA ARG A 51 -14.87 -16.77 8.73
C ARG A 51 -13.75 -16.31 7.80
N ARG A 52 -13.57 -16.96 6.65
CA ARG A 52 -12.57 -16.58 5.64
C ARG A 52 -12.91 -15.25 4.97
N PHE A 53 -14.19 -14.97 4.73
CA PHE A 53 -14.64 -13.71 4.13
C PHE A 53 -14.35 -12.51 5.05
N LEU A 54 -14.67 -12.63 6.34
CA LEU A 54 -14.49 -11.55 7.31
C LEU A 54 -13.03 -11.17 7.54
N GLN A 55 -12.08 -12.10 7.37
CA GLN A 55 -10.63 -11.79 7.40
C GLN A 55 -10.19 -10.75 6.36
N HIS A 56 -11.02 -10.52 5.34
CA HIS A 56 -10.73 -9.57 4.27
C HIS A 56 -11.54 -8.28 4.34
N VAL A 57 -12.48 -8.19 5.30
CA VAL A 57 -13.25 -6.99 5.58
C VAL A 57 -12.45 -6.15 6.59
N LEU A 58 -12.12 -4.93 6.22
CA LEU A 58 -11.47 -4.01 7.15
C LEU A 58 -12.52 -3.47 8.12
N PRO A 59 -12.21 -3.34 9.42
CA PRO A 59 -13.11 -2.69 10.38
C PRO A 59 -13.44 -1.25 9.93
N SER A 60 -14.54 -0.72 10.44
CA SER A 60 -14.92 0.67 10.17
C SER A 60 -13.79 1.63 10.56
N GLY A 61 -13.55 2.65 9.73
CA GLY A 61 -12.45 3.62 9.92
C GLY A 61 -11.11 3.20 9.31
N PHE A 62 -10.95 1.95 8.87
CA PHE A 62 -9.70 1.50 8.25
C PHE A 62 -9.78 1.52 6.71
N MET A 63 -8.86 2.24 6.07
CA MET A 63 -8.75 2.28 4.60
C MET A 63 -7.78 1.22 4.09
N LYS A 64 -8.16 0.51 3.02
CA LYS A 64 -7.30 -0.48 2.38
C LYS A 64 -6.14 0.17 1.64
N VAL A 65 -4.96 0.03 2.21
CA VAL A 65 -3.68 0.46 1.65
C VAL A 65 -3.18 -0.54 0.64
N ARG A 66 -2.99 -0.15 -0.62
CA ARG A 66 -2.38 -1.06 -1.62
C ARG A 66 -0.97 -0.67 -2.04
N HIS A 67 -0.55 0.58 -1.80
CA HIS A 67 0.64 1.12 -2.46
C HIS A 67 1.48 2.09 -1.62
N TYR A 68 1.16 2.30 -0.33
CA TYR A 68 1.90 3.25 0.50
C TYR A 68 2.57 2.56 1.69
N GLY A 69 3.48 3.31 2.32
CA GLY A 69 4.28 2.81 3.43
C GLY A 69 5.53 2.08 2.96
N PHE A 70 6.34 1.68 3.93
CA PHE A 70 7.63 1.09 3.65
C PHE A 70 7.59 -0.35 3.13
N MET A 71 6.45 -1.04 3.28
CA MET A 71 6.22 -2.37 2.68
C MET A 71 5.69 -2.30 1.24
N SER A 72 5.57 -1.08 0.67
CA SER A 72 5.25 -0.91 -0.75
C SER A 72 6.43 -1.30 -1.63
N ARG A 73 6.15 -1.90 -2.79
CA ARG A 73 7.18 -2.20 -3.82
C ARG A 73 7.91 -0.94 -4.31
N ASN A 74 7.28 0.22 -4.17
CA ASN A 74 7.87 1.50 -4.59
C ASN A 74 8.75 2.12 -3.48
N CYS A 75 8.81 1.53 -2.28
CA CYS A 75 9.67 2.02 -1.22
C CYS A 75 11.13 1.63 -1.51
N ARG A 76 11.98 2.63 -1.69
CA ARG A 76 13.43 2.45 -1.88
C ARG A 76 14.21 2.40 -0.56
N VAL A 77 13.53 2.53 0.58
CA VAL A 77 14.17 2.54 1.89
C VAL A 77 14.41 1.10 2.33
N ALA A 78 15.66 0.76 2.64
CA ALA A 78 16.00 -0.57 3.14
C ALA A 78 15.30 -0.86 4.48
N LEU A 79 14.77 -2.08 4.65
CA LEU A 79 14.06 -2.48 5.87
C LEU A 79 14.91 -2.30 7.14
N ASN A 80 16.23 -2.51 7.06
CA ASN A 80 17.14 -2.30 8.19
C ASN A 80 17.13 -0.84 8.65
N ARG A 81 17.18 0.12 7.71
CA ARG A 81 17.11 1.55 8.03
C ARG A 81 15.78 1.93 8.70
N LEU A 82 14.68 1.33 8.25
CA LEU A 82 13.36 1.59 8.84
C LEU A 82 13.24 1.02 10.26
N ARG A 83 13.75 -0.19 10.49
CA ARG A 83 13.81 -0.78 11.85
C ARG A 83 14.59 0.13 12.80
N LEU A 84 15.72 0.66 12.34
CA LEU A 84 16.51 1.60 13.11
C LEU A 84 15.74 2.89 13.43
N LEU A 85 15.12 3.52 12.41
CA LEU A 85 14.32 4.73 12.61
C LEU A 85 13.14 4.52 13.57
N ILE A 86 12.46 3.36 13.48
CA ILE A 86 11.36 3.01 14.38
C ILE A 86 11.88 2.85 15.80
N LEU A 87 12.97 2.10 16.00
CA LEU A 87 13.58 1.90 17.32
C LEU A 87 14.00 3.24 17.95
N ALA A 88 14.65 4.11 17.17
CA ALA A 88 15.01 5.46 17.60
C ALA A 88 13.79 6.33 17.94
N SER A 89 12.66 6.12 17.28
CA SER A 89 11.41 6.88 17.54
C SER A 89 10.60 6.36 18.73
N VAL A 90 10.75 5.07 19.10
CA VAL A 90 9.95 4.41 20.15
C VAL A 90 10.64 4.47 21.52
N GLN A 91 11.94 4.74 21.57
CA GLN A 91 12.70 4.90 22.83
C GLN A 91 13.44 6.24 22.85
N PRO A 92 13.01 7.21 23.70
CA PRO A 92 13.81 8.40 23.94
C PRO A 92 15.00 8.14 24.89
N ALA A 93 15.19 6.92 25.40
CA ALA A 93 16.25 6.60 26.35
C ALA A 93 16.98 5.30 25.97
N HIS A 94 18.29 5.42 25.68
CA HIS A 94 19.31 4.35 25.65
C HIS A 94 19.54 3.50 24.38
N CYS A 95 19.35 4.03 23.17
CA CYS A 95 19.94 3.40 21.98
C CYS A 95 20.72 4.42 21.14
N ASN A 96 22.04 4.51 21.33
CA ASN A 96 22.92 5.24 20.41
C ASN A 96 23.02 4.45 19.10
N LEU A 97 22.07 4.72 18.21
CA LEU A 97 21.90 4.00 16.96
C LEU A 97 22.85 4.46 15.84
N SER A 98 23.64 5.48 16.14
CA SER A 98 24.69 6.08 15.31
C SER A 98 25.70 5.04 14.82
N THR A 99 25.95 3.98 15.60
CA THR A 99 26.96 2.96 15.31
C THR A 99 26.47 1.83 14.38
N LEU A 100 25.15 1.70 14.17
CA LEU A 100 24.56 0.61 13.36
C LEU A 100 24.11 1.05 11.97
N VAL A 101 24.15 2.36 11.69
CA VAL A 101 23.89 2.90 10.36
C VAL A 101 25.24 2.93 9.65
N PRO A 102 25.50 2.11 8.61
CA PRO A 102 26.66 2.37 7.77
C PRO A 102 26.51 3.80 7.24
N GLU A 103 27.52 4.63 7.49
CA GLU A 103 27.60 5.98 6.96
C GLU A 103 27.52 5.88 5.44
N LYS A 104 26.29 6.07 4.92
CA LYS A 104 26.12 6.18 3.49
C LYS A 104 26.77 7.49 3.12
N GLU A 105 27.83 7.42 2.31
CA GLU A 105 28.45 8.61 1.74
C GLU A 105 27.34 9.55 1.26
N PRO A 106 27.35 10.82 1.71
CA PRO A 106 26.33 11.77 1.35
C PRO A 106 26.29 11.82 -0.18
N ILE A 107 25.12 11.48 -0.74
CA ILE A 107 24.90 11.65 -2.17
C ILE A 107 25.04 13.14 -2.44
N VAL A 108 26.17 13.54 -3.02
CA VAL A 108 26.43 14.93 -3.40
C VAL A 108 25.44 15.26 -4.50
N GLN A 109 24.33 15.90 -4.11
CA GLN A 109 23.40 16.42 -5.10
C GLN A 109 24.09 17.60 -5.79
N PRO A 110 24.13 17.63 -7.13
CA PRO A 110 24.72 18.75 -7.85
C PRO A 110 23.98 20.03 -7.44
N LYS A 111 24.75 21.04 -7.00
CA LYS A 111 24.18 22.35 -6.68
C LYS A 111 23.51 22.89 -7.94
N PRO A 112 22.29 23.44 -7.85
CA PRO A 112 21.62 23.98 -9.01
C PRO A 112 22.44 25.15 -9.58
N THR A 113 22.67 25.15 -10.89
CA THR A 113 23.38 26.21 -11.62
C THR A 113 22.43 26.94 -12.54
N CYS A 114 22.70 28.23 -12.77
CA CYS A 114 21.98 29.03 -13.75
C CYS A 114 22.31 28.54 -15.16
N LYS A 115 21.30 28.39 -16.02
CA LYS A 115 21.49 27.95 -17.41
C LYS A 115 22.18 29.00 -18.29
N ASP A 116 22.06 30.28 -17.93
CA ASP A 116 22.56 31.39 -18.75
C ASP A 116 23.97 31.84 -18.36
N CYS A 117 24.30 31.80 -17.07
CA CYS A 117 25.60 32.30 -16.57
C CYS A 117 26.43 31.25 -15.80
N GLY A 118 25.91 30.02 -15.60
CA GLY A 118 26.60 28.98 -14.84
C GLY A 118 26.73 29.23 -13.34
N GLY A 119 26.27 30.39 -12.84
CA GLY A 119 26.36 30.77 -11.43
C GLY A 119 25.59 29.82 -10.50
N LEU A 120 26.06 29.71 -9.25
CA LEU A 120 25.41 28.89 -8.23
C LEU A 120 24.07 29.50 -7.80
N LEU A 121 22.99 28.73 -7.91
CA LEU A 121 21.67 29.13 -7.46
C LEU A 121 21.49 28.75 -5.98
N ARG A 122 20.90 29.67 -5.19
CA ARG A 122 20.52 29.42 -3.80
C ARG A 122 19.02 29.14 -3.73
N ILE A 123 18.63 28.00 -3.16
CA ILE A 123 17.22 27.69 -2.90
C ILE A 123 16.75 28.59 -1.76
N LEU A 124 15.80 29.50 -2.04
CA LEU A 124 15.25 30.40 -1.03
C LEU A 124 14.14 29.72 -0.22
N TYR A 125 13.18 29.07 -0.90
CA TYR A 125 12.12 28.30 -0.26
C TYR A 125 11.60 27.22 -1.22
N ARG A 126 10.95 26.20 -0.66
CA ARG A 126 10.22 25.18 -1.42
C ARG A 126 8.75 25.35 -1.10
N ILE A 127 7.93 25.57 -2.12
CA ILE A 127 6.47 25.53 -1.96
C ILE A 127 6.09 24.04 -1.93
N ILE A 128 5.78 23.54 -0.74
CA ILE A 128 5.17 22.22 -0.60
C ILE A 128 3.70 22.43 -0.92
N PRO A 129 3.13 21.77 -1.95
CA PRO A 129 1.70 21.90 -2.21
C PRO A 129 0.97 21.47 -0.94
N ALA A 130 0.03 22.30 -0.49
CA ALA A 130 -0.86 21.90 0.60
C ALA A 130 -1.47 20.55 0.20
N LEU A 131 -1.39 19.57 1.10
CA LEU A 131 -2.11 18.31 0.95
C LEU A 131 -3.53 18.68 0.51
N PRO A 132 -4.06 18.16 -0.61
CA PRO A 132 -5.43 18.45 -0.98
C PRO A 132 -6.31 17.95 0.17
N GLY A 133 -6.77 18.89 0.99
CA GLY A 133 -7.80 18.67 1.97
C GLY A 133 -8.97 18.08 1.21
N ARG A 134 -9.37 16.87 1.58
CA ARG A 134 -10.53 16.21 0.97
C ARG A 134 -11.72 17.16 1.12
N SER A 135 -12.38 17.48 0.01
CA SER A 135 -13.74 18.00 0.05
C SER A 135 -14.64 16.97 0.75
N PRO A 136 -15.55 17.38 1.64
CA PRO A 136 -16.48 16.47 2.27
C PRO A 136 -17.62 16.19 1.29
N THR A 137 -17.65 14.97 0.73
CA THR A 137 -18.87 14.32 0.18
C THR A 137 -18.68 12.82 0.23
#